data_AF-A0A0F9F8W2-F1
#
_entry.id   AF-A0A0F9F8W2-F1
#
_cell.length_a   1.000
_cell.length_b   1.000
_cell.length_c   1.000
_cell.angle_alpha   90.00
_cell.angle_beta   90.00
_cell.angle_gamma   90.00
#
_symmetry.space_group_name_H-M   'P 1'
#
loop_
_entity.id
_entity.type
_entity.pdbx_description
1 polymer ?
#
loop_
_entity_poly.entity_id
_entity_poly.type
_entity_poly.pdbx_seq_one_letter_code
_entity_poly.pdbx_strand_id
1 'polypeptide(L)'
;MVQWHPLKTPIERKPRGSRKLNAAPPVILSAGFIILIILGAILLKLPFAAHIPISWEQSLFTATSAVTVTGLVVVDTGSAFTGFGQAIIALLIQLGGLGLMTFAVVTLIALGNKVGFLQKTVTKAAFNQTDTSTLVSTAKSVLLFSLLVETLGIIILTLYWGQELGWLKALLHAVFYTISAFNNAGFALSPNSLMEYVADPVVNLTITGLFIIGGLGFTVWMDLYKSKRWAGLCTYSKLMIISTVVINVVALLLIYA
;
A
#
# COMPACT_ATOMS: atom_id res chain seq x y z
N MET A 1 -37.59 34.80 -23.58
CA MET A 1 -37.56 33.71 -24.56
C MET A 1 -36.37 33.96 -25.48
N VAL A 2 -35.36 33.09 -25.46
CA VAL A 2 -34.16 33.25 -26.30
C VAL A 2 -34.49 32.70 -27.69
N GLN A 3 -34.49 33.57 -28.71
CA GLN A 3 -34.75 33.18 -30.10
C GLN A 3 -33.57 32.35 -30.62
N TRP A 4 -33.83 31.06 -30.86
CA TRP A 4 -32.84 30.14 -31.43
C TRP A 4 -32.77 30.39 -32.95
N HIS A 5 -31.59 30.78 -33.46
CA HIS A 5 -31.40 31.11 -34.87
C HIS A 5 -30.83 29.90 -35.62
N PRO A 6 -31.54 29.32 -36.61
CA PRO A 6 -31.21 28.02 -37.23
C PRO A 6 -29.90 27.98 -38.04
N LEU A 7 -29.24 29.13 -38.23
CA LEU A 7 -27.96 29.25 -38.95
C LEU A 7 -26.72 29.29 -38.03
N LYS A 8 -26.88 29.25 -36.71
CA LYS A 8 -25.76 29.20 -35.76
C LYS A 8 -25.66 27.80 -35.16
N THR A 9 -24.81 26.96 -35.75
CA THR A 9 -24.38 25.73 -35.09
C THR A 9 -23.54 26.09 -33.86
N PRO A 10 -23.89 25.65 -32.64
CA PRO A 10 -23.01 25.81 -31.50
C PRO A 10 -21.69 25.11 -31.81
N ILE A 11 -20.58 25.82 -31.73
CA ILE A 11 -19.25 25.20 -31.84
C ILE A 11 -19.07 24.34 -30.59
N GLU A 12 -19.43 23.07 -30.70
CA GLU A 12 -19.23 22.08 -29.66
C GLU A 12 -17.73 21.77 -29.58
N ARG A 13 -17.04 22.47 -28.67
CA ARG A 13 -15.64 22.18 -28.38
C ARG A 13 -15.58 20.81 -27.71
N LYS A 14 -15.33 19.75 -28.49
CA LYS A 14 -14.95 18.45 -27.93
C LYS A 14 -13.74 18.68 -27.03
N PRO A 15 -13.81 18.36 -25.72
CA PRO A 15 -12.65 18.46 -24.86
C PRO A 15 -11.54 17.60 -25.47
N ARG A 16 -10.35 18.19 -25.66
CA ARG A 16 -9.14 17.47 -26.08
C ARG A 16 -8.90 16.36 -25.05
N GLY A 17 -9.36 15.15 -25.34
CA GLY A 17 -9.01 13.98 -24.57
C GLY A 17 -7.49 13.84 -24.60
N SER A 18 -6.85 13.88 -23.45
CA SER A 18 -5.45 13.50 -23.32
C SER A 18 -5.23 12.16 -24.01
N ARG A 19 -4.10 12.00 -24.72
CA ARG A 19 -3.71 10.73 -25.34
C ARG A 19 -3.82 9.63 -24.28
N LYS A 20 -4.88 8.82 -24.35
CA LYS A 20 -5.00 7.63 -23.52
C LYS A 20 -3.94 6.66 -24.02
N LEU A 21 -3.01 6.24 -23.17
CA LEU A 21 -2.18 5.08 -23.45
C LEU A 21 -3.14 3.91 -23.69
N ASN A 22 -3.19 3.39 -24.92
CA ASN A 22 -3.91 2.17 -25.27
C ASN A 22 -3.14 0.94 -24.75
N ALA A 23 -2.84 0.91 -23.47
CA ALA A 23 -2.18 -0.21 -22.80
C ALA A 23 -3.16 -0.87 -21.83
N ALA A 24 -3.15 -2.20 -21.77
CA ALA A 24 -3.97 -2.92 -20.79
C ALA A 24 -3.56 -2.51 -19.37
N PRO A 25 -4.50 -2.36 -18.41
CA PRO A 25 -4.19 -1.95 -17.04
C PRO A 25 -3.05 -2.74 -16.36
N PRO A 26 -2.94 -4.08 -16.54
CA PRO A 26 -1.79 -4.83 -16.00
C PRO A 26 -0.45 -4.38 -16.56
N VAL A 27 -0.37 -4.03 -17.85
CA VAL A 27 0.87 -3.57 -18.50
C VAL A 27 1.30 -2.22 -17.92
N ILE A 28 0.35 -1.31 -17.69
CA ILE A 28 0.62 -0.01 -17.07
C ILE A 28 1.20 -0.21 -15.66
N LEU A 29 0.62 -1.12 -14.89
CA LEU A 29 1.10 -1.44 -13.54
C LEU A 29 2.51 -2.02 -13.58
N SER A 30 2.72 -3.08 -14.36
CA SER A 30 4.03 -3.74 -14.49
C SER A 30 5.12 -2.77 -14.96
N ALA A 31 4.81 -1.92 -15.94
CA ALA A 31 5.74 -0.90 -16.41
C ALA A 31 6.06 0.13 -15.30
N GLY A 32 5.06 0.56 -14.53
CA GLY A 32 5.24 1.44 -13.38
C GLY A 32 6.17 0.84 -12.33
N PHE A 33 5.99 -0.45 -12.01
CA PHE A 33 6.86 -1.20 -11.11
C PHE A 33 8.31 -1.25 -11.62
N ILE A 34 8.52 -1.61 -12.89
CA ILE A 34 9.85 -1.68 -13.49
C ILE A 34 10.56 -0.32 -13.43
N ILE A 35 9.85 0.77 -13.76
CA ILE A 35 10.40 2.13 -13.69
C ILE A 35 10.80 2.46 -12.25
N LEU A 36 9.93 2.17 -11.28
CA LEU A 36 10.21 2.44 -9.87
C LEU A 36 11.42 1.65 -9.37
N ILE A 37 11.56 0.38 -9.77
CA ILE A 37 12.70 -0.47 -9.43
C ILE A 37 14.00 0.10 -10.01
N ILE A 38 14.01 0.46 -11.29
CA ILE A 38 15.21 1.01 -11.95
C ILE A 38 15.61 2.34 -11.30
N LEU A 39 14.65 3.24 -11.06
CA LEU A 39 14.91 4.50 -10.36
C LEU A 39 15.44 4.27 -8.95
N GLY A 40 14.83 3.35 -8.20
CA GLY A 40 15.29 2.95 -6.87
C GLY A 40 16.71 2.42 -6.89
N ALA A 41 17.05 1.54 -7.84
CA ALA A 41 18.38 0.96 -7.97
C ALA A 41 19.45 2.02 -8.25
N ILE A 42 19.14 3.01 -9.10
CA ILE A 42 20.04 4.13 -9.40
C ILE A 42 20.22 5.02 -8.15
N LEU A 43 19.13 5.35 -7.45
CA LEU A 43 19.18 6.18 -6.25
C LEU A 43 19.96 5.50 -5.12
N LEU A 44 19.81 4.19 -4.93
CA LEU A 44 20.55 3.41 -3.94
C LEU A 44 22.04 3.24 -4.29
N LYS A 45 22.41 3.40 -5.57
CA LYS A 45 23.81 3.33 -6.01
C LYS A 45 24.60 4.62 -5.73
N LEU A 46 23.93 5.72 -5.39
CA LEU A 46 24.57 6.99 -5.10
C LEU A 46 25.55 6.86 -3.92
N PRO A 47 26.70 7.56 -3.95
CA PRO A 47 27.78 7.38 -2.96
C PRO A 47 27.38 7.79 -1.54
N PHE A 48 26.34 8.60 -1.38
CA PHE A 48 25.82 9.02 -0.07
C PHE A 48 24.62 8.17 0.40
N ALA A 49 24.17 7.19 -0.39
CA ALA A 49 23.09 6.27 -0.03
C ALA A 49 23.60 5.04 0.75
N ALA A 50 24.90 4.73 0.66
CA ALA A 50 25.49 3.57 1.33
C ALA A 50 26.79 3.91 2.06
N HIS A 51 27.03 3.24 3.19
CA HIS A 51 28.28 3.30 3.95
C HIS A 51 29.39 2.44 3.32
N ILE A 52 29.00 1.41 2.56
CA ILE A 52 29.91 0.49 1.87
C ILE A 52 29.68 0.51 0.35
N PRO A 53 30.66 0.11 -0.47
CA PRO A 53 30.47 -0.03 -1.90
C PRO A 53 29.41 -1.10 -2.23
N ILE A 54 28.27 -0.67 -2.78
CA ILE A 54 27.19 -1.55 -3.25
C ILE A 54 27.35 -1.83 -4.74
N SER A 55 27.29 -3.10 -5.16
CA SER A 55 27.27 -3.52 -6.56
C SER A 55 25.93 -3.21 -7.25
N TRP A 56 25.89 -3.20 -8.59
CA TRP A 56 24.64 -2.93 -9.32
C TRP A 56 23.59 -4.01 -9.10
N GLU A 57 24.02 -5.26 -8.96
CA GLU A 57 23.17 -6.41 -8.69
C GLU A 57 22.53 -6.27 -7.31
N GLN A 58 23.30 -5.86 -6.29
CA GLN A 58 22.79 -5.62 -4.94
C GLN A 58 21.81 -4.46 -4.88
N SER A 59 22.09 -3.34 -5.57
CA SER A 59 21.17 -2.20 -5.57
C SER A 59 19.88 -2.52 -6.32
N LEU A 60 19.96 -3.22 -7.45
CA LEU A 60 18.80 -3.67 -8.21
C LEU A 60 17.96 -4.69 -7.44
N PHE A 61 18.61 -5.66 -6.78
CA PHE A 61 17.93 -6.65 -5.96
C PHE A 61 17.22 -5.99 -4.78
N THR A 62 17.90 -5.09 -4.07
CA THR A 62 17.33 -4.37 -2.92
C THR A 62 16.14 -3.52 -3.34
N ALA A 63 16.26 -2.77 -4.44
CA ALA A 63 15.16 -1.96 -4.98
C ALA A 63 13.98 -2.84 -5.41
N THR A 64 14.24 -3.98 -6.07
CA THR A 64 13.20 -4.95 -6.45
C THR A 64 12.47 -5.47 -5.22
N SER A 65 13.21 -6.00 -4.24
CA SER A 65 12.65 -6.56 -3.01
C SER A 65 11.84 -5.53 -2.20
N ALA A 66 12.30 -4.28 -2.14
CA ALA A 66 11.58 -3.19 -1.49
C ALA A 66 10.26 -2.88 -2.19
N VAL A 67 10.29 -2.71 -3.52
CA VAL A 67 9.12 -2.38 -4.34
C VAL A 67 8.11 -3.53 -4.41
N THR A 68 8.57 -4.78 -4.46
CA THR A 68 7.71 -5.97 -4.42
C THR A 68 7.36 -6.38 -2.99
N VAL A 69 7.86 -5.65 -1.99
CA VAL A 69 7.47 -5.79 -0.60
C VAL A 69 7.79 -7.21 -0.08
N THR A 70 8.93 -7.76 -0.50
CA THR A 70 9.31 -9.17 -0.27
C THR A 70 10.22 -9.35 0.93
N GLY A 71 11.04 -8.36 1.27
CA GLY A 71 11.85 -8.37 2.50
C GLY A 71 13.16 -9.13 2.44
N LEU A 72 13.50 -9.67 1.27
CA LEU A 72 14.80 -10.32 1.07
C LEU A 72 15.88 -9.27 0.88
N VAL A 73 17.00 -9.47 1.57
CA VAL A 73 18.16 -8.57 1.52
C VAL A 73 19.41 -9.38 1.18
N VAL A 74 20.21 -8.87 0.24
CA VAL A 74 21.57 -9.41 -0.05
C VAL A 74 22.62 -8.74 0.82
N VAL A 75 22.33 -7.51 1.26
CA VAL A 75 23.18 -6.71 2.13
C VAL A 75 22.28 -6.16 3.23
N ASP A 76 22.77 -6.21 4.48
CA ASP A 76 22.01 -5.76 5.64
C ASP A 76 21.58 -4.29 5.50
N THR A 77 20.28 -4.01 5.71
CA THR A 77 19.72 -2.70 5.43
C THR A 77 20.16 -1.64 6.45
N GLY A 78 20.32 -2.06 7.71
CA GLY A 78 20.70 -1.21 8.82
C GLY A 78 22.14 -0.70 8.74
N SER A 79 23.07 -1.60 8.44
CA SER A 79 24.51 -1.33 8.45
C SER A 79 25.03 -0.83 7.10
N ALA A 80 24.45 -1.27 5.98
CA ALA A 80 25.01 -0.93 4.67
C ALA A 80 24.48 0.38 4.11
N PHE A 81 23.22 0.73 4.35
CA PHE A 81 22.61 1.95 3.82
C PHE A 81 22.64 3.08 4.85
N THR A 82 22.90 4.29 4.37
CA THR A 82 22.81 5.49 5.19
C THR A 82 21.34 5.81 5.50
N GLY A 83 21.07 6.77 6.39
CA GLY A 83 19.70 7.24 6.61
C GLY A 83 18.99 7.72 5.33
N PHE A 84 19.75 8.22 4.34
CA PHE A 84 19.21 8.56 3.03
C PHE A 84 18.82 7.31 2.23
N GLY A 85 19.68 6.28 2.20
CA GLY A 85 19.36 5.01 1.54
C GLY A 85 18.17 4.29 2.19
N GLN A 86 18.12 4.28 3.52
CA GLN A 86 16.98 3.74 4.28
C GLN A 86 15.67 4.49 3.97
N ALA A 87 15.71 5.82 3.81
CA ALA A 87 14.55 6.60 3.39
C ALA A 87 14.09 6.25 1.97
N ILE A 88 15.03 6.01 1.03
CA ILE A 88 14.68 5.51 -0.32
C ILE A 88 14.00 4.15 -0.22
N ILE A 89 14.57 3.20 0.55
CA ILE A 89 13.97 1.87 0.73
C ILE A 89 12.55 1.99 1.30
N ALA A 90 12.35 2.80 2.33
CA ALA A 90 11.02 3.05 2.89
C ALA A 90 10.04 3.63 1.85
N LEU A 91 10.49 4.59 1.02
CA LEU A 91 9.66 5.13 -0.06
C LEU A 91 9.31 4.09 -1.12
N LEU A 92 10.26 3.24 -1.50
CA LEU A 92 10.03 2.15 -2.46
C LEU A 92 9.01 1.14 -1.92
N ILE A 93 9.12 0.77 -0.65
CA ILE A 93 8.14 -0.06 0.06
C ILE A 93 6.75 0.58 0.02
N GLN A 94 6.66 1.86 0.38
CA GLN A 94 5.39 2.58 0.44
C GLN A 94 4.71 2.66 -0.92
N LEU A 95 5.46 3.03 -1.96
CA LEU A 95 4.94 3.14 -3.31
C LEU A 95 4.57 1.77 -3.89
N GLY A 96 5.33 0.74 -3.56
CA GLY A 96 5.07 -0.63 -3.98
C GLY A 96 3.82 -1.23 -3.34
N GLY A 97 3.73 -1.17 -2.01
CA GLY A 97 2.61 -1.70 -1.23
C GLY A 97 1.30 -1.01 -1.59
N LEU A 98 1.27 0.33 -1.58
CA LEU A 98 0.08 1.10 -1.97
C LEU A 98 -0.29 0.89 -3.44
N GLY A 99 0.71 0.74 -4.32
CA GLY A 99 0.52 0.47 -5.74
C GLY A 99 -0.20 -0.86 -5.99
N LEU A 100 0.26 -1.94 -5.34
CA LEU A 100 -0.38 -3.25 -5.42
C LEU A 100 -1.80 -3.23 -4.85
N MET A 101 -1.99 -2.65 -3.65
CA MET A 101 -3.29 -2.59 -3.00
C MET A 101 -4.30 -1.79 -3.83
N THR A 102 -3.91 -0.61 -4.33
CA THR A 102 -4.78 0.22 -5.16
C THR A 102 -5.14 -0.49 -6.44
N PHE A 103 -4.18 -1.12 -7.11
CA PHE A 103 -4.44 -1.88 -8.33
C PHE A 103 -5.39 -3.06 -8.10
N ALA A 104 -5.21 -3.81 -7.01
CA ALA A 104 -6.07 -4.93 -6.67
C ALA A 104 -7.53 -4.48 -6.48
N VAL A 105 -7.74 -3.38 -5.72
CA VAL A 105 -9.08 -2.82 -5.50
C VAL A 105 -9.71 -2.33 -6.80
N VAL A 106 -8.96 -1.58 -7.61
CA VAL A 106 -9.43 -1.08 -8.90
C VAL A 106 -9.80 -2.22 -9.86
N THR A 107 -8.97 -3.25 -9.92
CA THR A 107 -9.21 -4.45 -10.73
C THR A 107 -10.44 -5.20 -10.25
N LEU A 108 -10.60 -5.41 -8.94
CA LEU A 108 -11.79 -6.04 -8.36
C LEU A 108 -13.07 -5.26 -8.64
N ILE A 109 -13.05 -3.92 -8.58
CA ILE A 109 -14.20 -3.09 -8.94
C ILE A 109 -14.50 -3.21 -10.44
N ALA A 110 -13.48 -3.17 -11.29
CA ALA A 110 -13.65 -3.31 -12.73
C ALA A 110 -14.22 -4.68 -13.13
N LEU A 111 -13.82 -5.76 -12.44
CA LEU A 111 -14.36 -7.11 -12.63
C LEU A 111 -15.76 -7.26 -12.00
N GLY A 112 -15.96 -6.74 -10.80
CA GLY A 112 -17.21 -6.81 -10.03
C GLY A 112 -18.35 -5.99 -10.64
N ASN A 113 -18.05 -4.95 -11.41
CA ASN A 113 -19.04 -4.20 -12.19
C ASN A 113 -19.76 -5.03 -13.28
N LYS A 114 -19.31 -6.28 -13.51
CA LYS A 114 -19.97 -7.26 -14.39
C LYS A 114 -21.04 -8.10 -13.70
N VAL A 115 -21.30 -7.93 -12.40
CA VAL A 115 -22.36 -8.69 -11.70
C VAL A 115 -23.71 -7.99 -11.85
N GLY A 116 -24.67 -8.66 -12.51
CA GLY A 116 -26.09 -8.31 -12.56
C GLY A 116 -26.56 -7.49 -13.78
N PHE A 117 -26.79 -8.13 -14.93
CA PHE A 117 -27.39 -7.52 -16.12
C PHE A 117 -28.88 -7.12 -15.92
N LEU A 118 -29.52 -7.58 -14.84
CA LEU A 118 -30.99 -7.50 -14.65
C LEU A 118 -31.50 -6.28 -13.86
N GLN A 119 -30.64 -5.52 -13.17
CA GLN A 119 -31.05 -4.36 -12.35
C GLN A 119 -30.52 -3.01 -12.86
N LYS A 120 -29.91 -2.98 -14.06
CA LYS A 120 -29.28 -1.76 -14.60
C LYS A 120 -30.23 -0.81 -15.33
N THR A 121 -31.44 -1.24 -15.72
CA THR A 121 -32.27 -0.43 -16.63
C THR A 121 -32.92 0.78 -15.94
N VAL A 122 -33.24 0.69 -14.64
CA VAL A 122 -33.89 1.80 -13.91
C VAL A 122 -32.86 2.78 -13.33
N THR A 123 -31.65 2.31 -12.97
CA THR A 123 -30.62 3.14 -12.34
C THR A 123 -29.68 3.82 -13.34
N LYS A 124 -29.52 3.27 -14.56
CA LYS A 124 -28.66 3.88 -15.61
C LYS A 124 -29.15 5.24 -16.09
N ALA A 125 -30.45 5.54 -15.99
CA ALA A 125 -31.00 6.86 -16.34
C ALA A 125 -30.66 7.96 -15.29
N ALA A 126 -30.36 7.57 -14.04
CA ALA A 126 -30.02 8.49 -12.95
C ALA A 126 -28.50 8.62 -12.70
N PHE A 127 -27.70 7.64 -13.12
CA PHE A 127 -26.26 7.55 -12.82
C PHE A 127 -25.38 7.56 -14.07
N ASN A 128 -25.48 8.61 -14.87
CA ASN A 128 -24.57 8.90 -15.99
C ASN A 128 -23.16 9.35 -15.50
N GLN A 129 -22.69 8.83 -14.35
CA GLN A 129 -21.45 9.22 -13.65
C GLN A 129 -20.68 8.02 -13.08
N THR A 130 -20.86 6.81 -13.60
CA THR A 130 -19.94 5.71 -13.25
C THR A 130 -18.79 5.71 -14.25
N ASP A 131 -17.55 5.85 -13.74
CA ASP A 131 -16.46 4.89 -14.00
C ASP A 131 -15.08 5.40 -13.54
N THR A 132 -14.79 6.72 -13.58
CA THR A 132 -13.45 7.24 -13.20
C THR A 132 -13.41 7.93 -11.83
N SER A 133 -14.45 8.68 -11.47
CA SER A 133 -14.50 9.44 -10.21
C SER A 133 -14.53 8.53 -8.96
N THR A 134 -15.28 7.42 -9.04
CA THR A 134 -15.35 6.40 -7.98
C THR A 134 -14.01 5.69 -7.80
N LEU A 135 -13.29 5.43 -8.89
CA LEU A 135 -11.95 4.81 -8.88
C LEU A 135 -10.93 5.68 -8.15
N VAL A 136 -10.86 6.97 -8.52
CA VAL A 136 -9.95 7.95 -7.91
C VAL A 136 -10.32 8.20 -6.44
N SER A 137 -11.61 8.29 -6.12
CA SER A 137 -12.08 8.44 -4.74
C SER A 137 -11.65 7.24 -3.88
N THR A 138 -11.78 6.02 -4.41
CA THR A 138 -11.38 4.80 -3.71
C THR A 138 -9.87 4.76 -3.47
N ALA A 139 -9.05 5.06 -4.48
CA ALA A 139 -7.59 5.15 -4.33
C ALA A 139 -7.18 6.19 -3.28
N LYS A 140 -7.86 7.36 -3.26
CA LYS A 140 -7.63 8.39 -2.24
C LYS A 140 -8.00 7.91 -0.83
N SER A 141 -9.10 7.16 -0.69
CA SER A 141 -9.49 6.58 0.60
C SER A 141 -8.50 5.53 1.09
N VAL A 142 -7.96 4.68 0.20
CA VAL A 142 -6.90 3.70 0.52
C VAL A 142 -5.67 4.41 1.07
N LEU A 143 -5.19 5.43 0.34
CA LEU A 143 -4.00 6.20 0.72
C LEU A 143 -4.21 6.92 2.06
N LEU A 144 -5.37 7.56 2.26
CA LEU A 144 -5.65 8.25 3.52
C LEU A 144 -5.74 7.27 4.69
N PHE A 145 -6.38 6.11 4.49
CA PHE A 145 -6.46 5.07 5.51
C PHE A 145 -5.08 4.55 5.90
N SER A 146 -4.22 4.24 4.93
CA SER A 146 -2.82 3.85 5.16
C SER A 146 -2.10 4.88 6.02
N LEU A 147 -2.09 6.14 5.58
CA LEU A 147 -1.38 7.20 6.28
C LEU A 147 -1.88 7.40 7.71
N LEU A 148 -3.18 7.22 7.96
CA LEU A 148 -3.73 7.31 9.32
C LEU A 148 -3.24 6.16 10.21
N VAL A 149 -3.30 4.92 9.73
CA VAL A 149 -2.84 3.74 10.47
C VAL A 149 -1.33 3.81 10.71
N GLU A 150 -0.57 4.20 9.69
CA GLU A 150 0.88 4.37 9.78
C GLU A 150 1.24 5.50 10.76
N THR A 151 0.55 6.63 10.71
CA THR A 151 0.80 7.72 11.68
C THR A 151 0.60 7.25 13.11
N LEU A 152 -0.42 6.43 13.39
CA LEU A 152 -0.63 5.85 14.71
C LEU A 152 0.52 4.91 15.11
N GLY A 153 0.96 4.03 14.23
CA GLY A 153 2.12 3.15 14.47
C GLY A 153 3.40 3.93 14.75
N ILE A 154 3.65 4.99 13.96
CA ILE A 154 4.80 5.89 14.13
C ILE A 154 4.76 6.56 15.50
N ILE A 155 3.60 7.10 15.91
CA ILE A 155 3.46 7.77 17.21
C ILE A 155 3.76 6.78 18.34
N ILE A 156 3.16 5.59 18.32
CA ILE A 156 3.33 4.58 19.36
C ILE A 156 4.81 4.18 19.48
N LEU A 157 5.44 3.80 18.36
CA LEU A 157 6.83 3.35 18.36
C LEU A 157 7.83 4.48 18.67
N THR A 158 7.56 5.71 18.23
CA THR A 158 8.42 6.87 18.54
C THR A 158 8.39 7.19 20.02
N LEU A 159 7.21 7.18 20.65
CA LEU A 159 7.07 7.40 22.09
C LEU A 159 7.75 6.28 22.88
N TYR A 160 7.66 5.04 22.41
CA TYR A 160 8.27 3.89 23.05
C TYR A 160 9.81 3.95 23.00
N TRP A 161 10.39 4.10 21.80
CA TRP A 161 11.85 4.11 21.63
C TRP A 161 12.51 5.47 21.91
N GLY A 162 11.72 6.53 22.14
CA GLY A 162 12.21 7.91 22.26
C GLY A 162 13.23 8.12 23.37
N GLN A 163 13.06 7.45 24.50
CA GLN A 163 13.97 7.57 25.65
C GLN A 163 15.28 6.81 25.46
N GLU A 164 15.26 5.69 24.74
CA GLU A 164 16.42 4.82 24.56
C GLU A 164 17.32 5.25 23.39
N LEU A 165 16.70 5.56 22.24
CA LEU A 165 17.41 5.88 21.00
C LEU A 165 17.61 7.39 20.77
N GLY A 166 16.91 8.22 21.55
CA GLY A 166 16.74 9.65 21.30
C GLY A 166 15.64 9.92 20.26
N TRP A 167 14.90 11.01 20.46
CA TRP A 167 13.66 11.31 19.73
C TRP A 167 13.77 11.31 18.20
N LEU A 168 14.84 11.88 17.64
CA LEU A 168 15.01 11.93 16.19
C LEU A 168 15.26 10.54 15.60
N LYS A 169 16.14 9.75 16.22
CA LYS A 169 16.45 8.39 15.76
C LYS A 169 15.25 7.46 15.95
N ALA A 170 14.57 7.59 17.09
CA ALA A 170 13.33 6.86 17.38
C ALA A 170 12.26 7.15 16.32
N LEU A 171 12.07 8.42 15.92
CA LEU A 171 11.13 8.79 14.87
C LEU A 171 11.48 8.14 13.53
N LEU A 172 12.76 8.20 13.12
CA LEU A 172 13.20 7.60 11.85
C LEU A 172 13.04 6.07 11.85
N HIS A 173 13.38 5.42 12.97
CA HIS A 173 13.15 3.98 13.16
C HIS A 173 11.66 3.64 13.13
N ALA A 174 10.83 4.39 13.86
CA ALA A 174 9.40 4.20 13.90
C ALA A 174 8.76 4.36 12.52
N VAL A 175 9.16 5.37 11.74
CA VAL A 175 8.72 5.56 10.35
C VAL A 175 9.07 4.35 9.50
N PHE A 176 10.33 3.91 9.53
CA PHE A 176 10.78 2.79 8.72
C PHE A 176 10.05 1.48 9.09
N TYR A 177 10.05 1.11 10.37
CA TYR A 177 9.42 -0.13 10.82
C TYR A 177 7.90 -0.11 10.62
N THR A 178 7.25 1.05 10.77
CA THR A 178 5.81 1.16 10.51
C THR A 178 5.50 0.96 9.03
N ILE A 179 6.19 1.66 8.12
CA ILE A 179 6.00 1.52 6.66
C ILE A 179 6.28 0.07 6.24
N SER A 180 7.37 -0.51 6.75
CA SER A 180 7.73 -1.91 6.48
C SER A 180 6.67 -2.88 6.99
N ALA A 181 6.18 -2.72 8.22
CA ALA A 181 5.17 -3.60 8.81
C ALA A 181 3.81 -3.46 8.12
N PHE A 182 3.30 -2.23 7.96
CA PHE A 182 1.99 -1.99 7.36
C PHE A 182 1.88 -2.52 5.92
N ASN A 183 2.94 -2.36 5.14
CA ASN A 183 2.96 -2.88 3.78
C ASN A 183 3.32 -4.38 3.71
N ASN A 184 3.71 -5.01 4.83
CA ASN A 184 4.18 -6.39 4.92
C ASN A 184 5.53 -6.65 4.23
N ALA A 185 6.42 -5.66 4.26
CA ALA A 185 7.69 -5.67 3.55
C ALA A 185 8.77 -6.53 4.19
N GLY A 186 8.77 -6.68 5.52
CA GLY A 186 9.77 -7.50 6.23
C GLY A 186 11.18 -6.91 6.29
N PHE A 187 11.42 -5.70 5.78
CA PHE A 187 12.69 -4.99 5.95
C PHE A 187 12.86 -4.51 7.39
N ALA A 188 14.07 -4.60 7.91
CA ALA A 188 14.44 -4.12 9.23
C ALA A 188 15.70 -3.26 9.21
N LEU A 189 15.84 -2.37 10.20
CA LEU A 189 17.02 -1.53 10.39
C LEU A 189 18.08 -2.14 11.32
N SER A 190 17.73 -3.22 12.01
CA SER A 190 18.66 -3.95 12.87
C SER A 190 19.05 -5.26 12.18
N PRO A 191 20.32 -5.71 12.25
CA PRO A 191 20.76 -6.96 11.62
C PRO A 191 19.98 -8.19 12.12
N ASN A 192 19.60 -8.14 13.40
CA ASN A 192 18.78 -9.16 14.06
C ASN A 192 17.28 -8.92 13.88
N SER A 193 16.88 -8.06 12.95
CA SER A 193 15.49 -7.62 12.79
C SER A 193 14.89 -7.19 14.13
N LEU A 194 13.71 -7.69 14.48
CA LEU A 194 13.03 -7.42 15.75
C LEU A 194 13.31 -8.50 16.83
N MET A 195 14.33 -9.35 16.68
CA MET A 195 14.62 -10.43 17.65
C MET A 195 14.95 -9.91 19.06
N GLU A 196 15.41 -8.66 19.20
CA GLU A 196 15.64 -8.04 20.51
C GLU A 196 14.33 -7.77 21.27
N TYR A 197 13.18 -7.73 20.56
CA TYR A 197 11.86 -7.40 21.09
C TYR A 197 10.94 -8.61 21.27
N VAL A 198 11.51 -9.83 21.39
CA VAL A 198 10.72 -11.09 21.47
C VAL A 198 9.66 -11.06 22.57
N ALA A 199 9.99 -10.55 23.76
CA ALA A 199 9.08 -10.48 24.90
C ALA A 199 8.35 -9.13 25.04
N ASP A 200 8.59 -8.19 24.12
CA ASP A 200 8.12 -6.81 24.22
C ASP A 200 6.66 -6.68 23.73
N PRO A 201 5.69 -6.40 24.62
CA PRO A 201 4.30 -6.36 24.21
C PRO A 201 3.99 -5.14 23.32
N VAL A 202 4.69 -4.02 23.48
CA VAL A 202 4.42 -2.79 22.73
C VAL A 202 4.82 -2.98 21.28
N VAL A 203 6.04 -3.47 21.04
CA VAL A 203 6.54 -3.72 19.69
C VAL A 203 5.75 -4.84 19.04
N ASN A 204 5.52 -5.97 19.72
CA ASN A 204 4.78 -7.09 19.17
C ASN A 204 3.34 -6.71 18.78
N LEU A 205 2.57 -6.09 19.66
CA LEU A 205 1.18 -5.72 19.36
C LEU A 205 1.10 -4.65 18.26
N THR A 206 2.03 -3.69 18.24
CA THR A 206 2.03 -2.63 17.23
C THR A 206 2.38 -3.18 15.85
N ILE A 207 3.49 -3.91 15.72
CA ILE A 207 3.96 -4.47 14.45
C ILE A 207 2.97 -5.51 13.91
N THR A 208 2.46 -6.40 14.78
CA THR A 208 1.43 -7.39 14.37
C THR A 208 0.13 -6.73 13.95
N GLY A 209 -0.33 -5.72 14.70
CA GLY A 209 -1.48 -4.92 14.32
C GLY A 209 -1.30 -4.30 12.94
N LEU A 210 -0.15 -3.67 12.68
CA LEU A 210 0.14 -3.01 11.40
C LEU A 210 0.07 -3.99 10.22
N PHE A 211 0.78 -5.12 10.27
CA PHE A 211 0.79 -6.05 9.13
C PHE A 211 -0.52 -6.83 8.95
N ILE A 212 -1.29 -7.06 10.03
CA ILE A 212 -2.63 -7.66 9.93
C ILE A 212 -3.61 -6.65 9.32
N ILE A 213 -3.60 -5.40 9.80
CA ILE A 213 -4.46 -4.33 9.27
C ILE A 213 -4.16 -4.08 7.78
N GLY A 214 -2.88 -3.98 7.42
CA GLY A 214 -2.44 -3.83 6.03
C GLY A 214 -2.76 -5.06 5.17
N GLY A 215 -2.51 -6.26 5.69
CA GLY A 215 -2.68 -7.53 4.98
C GLY A 215 -4.13 -7.95 4.73
N LEU A 216 -5.08 -7.58 5.60
CA LEU A 216 -6.52 -7.89 5.39
C LEU A 216 -7.09 -7.26 4.11
N GLY A 217 -6.45 -6.20 3.62
CA GLY A 217 -6.85 -5.49 2.41
C GLY A 217 -7.95 -4.46 2.65
N PHE A 218 -7.86 -3.35 1.93
CA PHE A 218 -8.74 -2.19 2.10
C PHE A 218 -10.24 -2.51 1.91
N THR A 219 -10.59 -3.48 1.08
CA THR A 219 -11.99 -3.84 0.82
C THR A 219 -12.70 -4.36 2.07
N VAL A 220 -11.99 -5.08 2.94
CA VAL A 220 -12.53 -5.62 4.19
C VAL A 220 -12.80 -4.49 5.18
N TRP A 221 -11.86 -3.55 5.32
CA TRP A 221 -12.02 -2.35 6.15
C TRP A 221 -13.18 -1.47 5.70
N MET A 222 -13.31 -1.25 4.40
CA MET A 222 -14.41 -0.48 3.85
C MET A 222 -15.78 -1.15 4.12
N ASP A 223 -15.84 -2.48 4.02
CA ASP A 223 -17.07 -3.23 4.31
C ASP A 223 -17.41 -3.19 5.82
N LEU A 224 -16.41 -3.35 6.69
CA LEU A 224 -16.58 -3.20 8.15
C LEU A 224 -17.14 -1.81 8.52
N TYR A 225 -16.59 -0.75 7.91
CA TYR A 225 -17.04 0.62 8.15
C TYR A 225 -18.48 0.86 7.70
N LYS A 226 -18.89 0.28 6.56
CA LYS A 226 -20.24 0.45 6.00
C LYS A 226 -21.29 -0.39 6.71
N SER A 227 -20.99 -1.67 6.91
CA SER A 227 -21.97 -2.67 7.33
C SER A 227 -22.28 -2.60 8.83
N LYS A 228 -21.35 -2.10 9.66
CA LYS A 228 -21.44 -1.86 11.13
C LYS A 228 -21.91 -3.04 12.00
N ARG A 229 -22.36 -4.15 11.40
CA ARG A 229 -22.85 -5.37 12.02
C ARG A 229 -22.35 -6.56 11.22
N TRP A 230 -22.03 -7.65 11.90
CA TRP A 230 -21.52 -8.88 11.29
C TRP A 230 -22.44 -9.43 10.19
N ALA A 231 -23.75 -9.42 10.43
CA ALA A 231 -24.74 -9.94 9.47
C ALA A 231 -24.68 -9.21 8.12
N GLY A 232 -24.35 -7.91 8.13
CA GLY A 232 -24.28 -7.07 6.94
C GLY A 232 -23.00 -7.21 6.11
N LEU A 233 -21.95 -7.86 6.63
CA LEU A 233 -20.70 -8.02 5.90
C LEU A 233 -20.85 -8.94 4.68
N CYS A 234 -20.15 -8.58 3.60
CA CYS A 234 -20.00 -9.41 2.43
C CYS A 234 -19.32 -10.74 2.79
N THR A 235 -19.67 -11.80 2.06
CA THR A 235 -19.09 -13.14 2.25
C THR A 235 -17.57 -13.13 2.15
N TYR A 236 -17.01 -12.34 1.22
CA TYR A 236 -15.57 -12.14 1.08
C TYR A 236 -14.93 -11.61 2.38
N SER A 237 -15.48 -10.53 2.95
CA SER A 237 -14.95 -9.93 4.19
C SER A 237 -15.06 -10.87 5.39
N LYS A 238 -16.19 -11.59 5.51
CA LYS A 238 -16.36 -12.63 6.55
C LYS A 238 -15.29 -13.71 6.40
N LEU A 239 -15.08 -14.20 5.18
CA LEU A 239 -14.10 -15.24 4.89
C LEU A 239 -12.68 -14.76 5.22
N MET A 240 -12.30 -13.55 4.81
CA MET A 240 -10.99 -12.98 5.13
C MET A 240 -10.77 -12.88 6.65
N ILE A 241 -11.72 -12.28 7.38
CA ILE A 241 -11.60 -12.09 8.84
C ILE A 241 -11.52 -13.45 9.56
N ILE A 242 -12.45 -14.37 9.27
CA ILE A 242 -12.47 -15.70 9.91
C ILE A 242 -11.18 -16.45 9.58
N SER A 243 -10.76 -16.48 8.32
CA SER A 243 -9.57 -17.21 7.90
C SER A 243 -8.31 -16.67 8.58
N THR A 244 -8.13 -15.34 8.65
CA THR A 244 -7.00 -14.71 9.36
C THR A 244 -6.99 -15.10 10.84
N VAL A 245 -8.14 -15.04 11.53
CA VAL A 245 -8.22 -15.42 12.95
C VAL A 245 -7.91 -16.91 13.15
N VAL A 246 -8.55 -17.79 12.38
CA VAL A 246 -8.39 -19.25 12.51
C VAL A 246 -6.95 -19.65 12.21
N ILE A 247 -6.36 -19.16 11.11
CA ILE A 247 -4.99 -19.50 10.73
C ILE A 247 -4.01 -19.00 11.79
N ASN A 248 -4.16 -17.78 12.31
CA ASN A 248 -3.27 -17.25 13.33
C ASN A 248 -3.36 -18.02 14.65
N VAL A 249 -4.56 -18.41 15.08
CA VAL A 249 -4.74 -19.22 16.30
C VAL A 249 -4.11 -20.60 16.12
N VAL A 250 -4.35 -21.26 14.98
CA VAL A 250 -3.74 -22.57 14.69
C VAL A 250 -2.22 -22.46 14.63
N ALA A 251 -1.69 -21.44 13.95
CA ALA A 251 -0.25 -21.21 13.86
C ALA A 251 0.38 -20.95 15.24
N LEU A 252 -0.27 -20.12 16.08
CA LEU A 252 0.17 -19.86 17.46
C LEU A 252 0.24 -21.17 18.26
N LEU A 253 -0.80 -21.99 18.20
CA LEU A 253 -0.83 -23.27 18.90
C LEU A 253 0.24 -24.23 18.38
N LEU A 254 0.49 -24.30 17.08
CA LEU A 254 1.49 -25.22 16.52
C LEU A 254 2.93 -24.81 16.81
N ILE A 255 3.22 -23.51 16.88
CA ILE A 255 4.58 -22.99 17.11
C ILE A 255 4.95 -23.04 18.60
N TYR A 256 3.96 -22.84 19.49
CA TYR A 256 4.17 -22.75 20.94
C TYR A 256 3.63 -23.96 21.74
N ALA A 257 3.13 -25.00 21.07
CA ALA A 257 2.86 -26.30 21.69
C ALA A 257 4.15 -27.10 21.88
#